data_AF-A0A497HQT4-F1
#
_entry.id   AF-A0A497HQT4-F1
#
_cell.length_a   1.000
_cell.length_b   1.000
_cell.length_c   1.000
_cell.angle_alpha   90.00
_cell.angle_beta   90.00
_cell.angle_gamma   90.00
#
_symmetry.space_group_name_H-M   'P 1'
#
loop_
_entity.id
_entity.type
_entity.pdbx_description
1 polymer ?
#
loop_
_entity_poly.entity_id
_entity_poly.type
_entity_poly.pdbx_seq_one_letter_code
_entity_poly.pdbx_strand_id
1 'polypeptide(L)'
;MENASRPFVHINCASSLDGRIALPGGRRIVLSSPWDKRRVHLLRQRYGAVLVGVGTVLSDDPKLHVNPHHTGGSTKPLTRVILDSSLRTPPGARLFSYPGEVLIYCAPGAEGAEEELRRAGA
;
A
#
# COMPACT_ATOMS: atom_id res chain seq x y z
N MET A 1 32.74 0.73 3.10
CA MET A 1 31.61 1.01 4.02
C MET A 1 30.40 0.24 3.52
N GLU A 2 30.32 -1.05 3.84
CA GLU A 2 29.17 -1.89 3.48
C GLU A 2 28.17 -1.85 4.64
N ASN A 3 27.12 -1.05 4.49
CA ASN A 3 25.98 -1.06 5.40
C ASN A 3 24.69 -1.04 4.56
N ALA A 4 24.54 -2.06 3.70
CA ALA A 4 23.33 -2.26 2.92
C ALA A 4 22.52 -3.44 3.49
N SER A 5 22.15 -3.39 4.77
CA SER A 5 21.32 -4.45 5.36
C SER A 5 19.84 -4.07 5.48
N ARG A 6 19.47 -2.79 5.31
CA ARG A 6 18.07 -2.36 5.42
C ARG A 6 17.69 -1.33 4.35
N PRO A 7 16.49 -1.42 3.76
CA PRO A 7 16.01 -0.43 2.79
C PRO A 7 15.81 0.93 3.46
N PHE A 8 16.00 2.01 2.69
CA PHE A 8 15.61 3.35 3.13
C PHE A 8 14.08 3.45 3.20
N VAL A 9 13.54 3.99 4.30
CA VAL A 9 12.10 4.06 4.57
C VAL A 9 11.64 5.51 4.63
N HIS A 10 10.59 5.83 3.87
CA HIS A 10 9.88 7.10 3.92
C HIS A 10 8.48 6.89 4.48
N ILE A 11 8.16 7.54 5.60
CA ILE A 11 6.81 7.53 6.17
C ILE A 11 6.02 8.71 5.60
N ASN A 12 4.87 8.41 4.98
CA ASN A 12 3.95 9.43 4.48
C ASN A 12 2.59 9.30 5.19
N CYS A 13 2.07 10.42 5.69
CA CYS A 13 0.80 10.48 6.41
C CYS A 13 0.06 11.78 6.04
N ALA A 14 -1.24 11.68 5.79
CA ALA A 14 -2.14 12.83 5.74
C ALA A 14 -2.92 12.87 7.06
N SER A 15 -2.95 14.04 7.71
CA SER A 15 -3.65 14.25 8.98
C SER A 15 -4.43 15.57 8.95
N SER A 16 -5.46 15.66 9.79
CA SER A 16 -6.10 16.93 10.13
C SER A 16 -5.17 17.80 10.99
N LEU A 17 -5.55 19.07 11.19
CA LEU A 17 -4.77 20.01 11.99
C LEU A 17 -4.55 19.55 13.44
N ASP A 18 -5.53 18.83 14.01
CA ASP A 18 -5.47 18.21 15.34
C ASP A 18 -4.82 16.81 15.35
N GLY A 19 -4.16 16.41 14.26
CA GLY A 19 -3.35 15.20 14.18
C GLY A 19 -4.14 13.91 13.96
N ARG A 20 -5.41 13.97 13.55
CA ARG A 20 -6.24 12.78 13.28
C ARG A 20 -6.08 12.31 11.84
N ILE A 21 -6.03 11.00 11.65
CA ILE A 21 -5.90 10.36 10.33
C ILE A 21 -7.21 9.68 9.87
N ALA A 22 -8.20 9.59 10.76
CA ALA A 22 -9.50 8.99 10.52
C ALA A 22 -10.54 9.58 11.48
N LEU A 23 -11.82 9.39 11.15
CA LEU A 23 -12.95 9.67 12.04
C LEU A 23 -13.08 8.58 13.13
N PRO A 24 -13.89 8.82 14.19
CA PRO A 24 -14.20 7.79 15.18
C PRO A 24 -14.67 6.48 14.53
N GLY A 25 -14.17 5.36 15.08
CA GLY A 25 -14.42 4.03 14.53
C GLY A 25 -13.60 3.68 13.29
N GLY A 26 -12.53 4.41 12.99
CA GLY A 26 -11.67 4.16 11.82
C GLY A 26 -12.32 4.54 10.49
N ARG A 27 -13.43 5.29 10.53
CA ARG A 27 -14.13 5.71 9.31
C ARG A 27 -13.25 6.65 8.51
N ARG A 28 -13.19 6.39 7.20
CA ARG A 28 -12.40 7.17 6.25
C ARG A 28 -12.88 8.62 6.19
N ILE A 29 -11.91 9.53 6.08
CA ILE A 29 -12.13 10.95 5.78
C ILE A 29 -11.21 11.38 4.63
N VAL A 30 -11.63 12.37 3.85
CA VAL A 30 -10.81 12.95 2.79
C VAL A 30 -9.94 14.05 3.38
N LEU A 31 -8.66 13.76 3.57
CA LEU A 31 -7.65 14.73 4.04
C LEU A 31 -6.77 15.26 2.90
N SER A 32 -6.43 14.40 1.94
CA SER A 32 -5.54 14.73 0.83
C SER A 32 -6.19 15.62 -0.23
N SER A 33 -5.54 16.75 -0.52
CA SER A 33 -5.87 17.60 -1.66
C SER A 33 -5.38 17.00 -2.99
N PRO A 34 -5.78 17.54 -4.15
CA PRO A 34 -5.21 17.14 -5.46
C PRO A 34 -3.69 17.27 -5.52
N TRP A 35 -3.12 18.32 -4.91
CA TRP A 35 -1.67 18.53 -4.82
C TRP A 35 -0.99 17.41 -4.01
N ASP A 36 -1.59 17.01 -2.90
CA ASP A 36 -1.08 15.92 -2.07
C ASP A 36 -1.12 14.57 -2.82
N LYS A 37 -2.21 14.27 -3.53
CA LYS A 37 -2.31 13.07 -4.36
C LYS A 37 -1.19 13.03 -5.41
N ARG A 38 -0.95 14.15 -6.10
CA ARG A 38 0.16 14.26 -7.07
C ARG A 38 1.50 14.00 -6.38
N ARG A 39 1.76 14.63 -5.24
CA ARG A 39 2.99 14.45 -4.44
C ARG A 39 3.22 12.99 -4.07
N VAL A 40 2.20 12.29 -3.55
CA VAL A 40 2.30 10.87 -3.16
C VAL A 40 2.59 9.96 -4.35
N HIS A 41 2.00 10.22 -5.51
CA HIS A 41 2.30 9.43 -6.71
C HIS A 41 3.71 9.68 -7.25
N LEU A 42 4.21 10.92 -7.19
CA LEU A 42 5.61 11.24 -7.49
C LEU A 42 6.58 10.58 -6.51
N LEU A 43 6.21 10.50 -5.22
CA LEU A 43 6.96 9.72 -4.24
C LEU A 43 6.99 8.24 -4.67
N ARG A 44 5.84 7.61 -4.88
CA ARG A 44 5.76 6.20 -5.32
C ARG A 44 6.61 5.89 -6.55
N GLN A 45 6.70 6.81 -7.51
CA GLN A 45 7.57 6.66 -8.68
C GLN A 45 9.06 6.52 -8.31
N ARG A 46 9.51 7.23 -7.28
CA ARG A 46 10.91 7.25 -6.81
C ARG A 46 11.29 6.02 -5.97
N TYR A 47 10.34 5.37 -5.31
CA TYR A 47 10.59 4.18 -4.49
C TYR A 47 10.41 2.88 -5.27
N GLY A 48 10.97 1.79 -4.76
CA GLY A 48 10.79 0.43 -5.30
C GLY A 48 9.52 -0.26 -4.77
N ALA A 49 9.07 0.12 -3.57
CA ALA A 49 7.92 -0.50 -2.92
C ALA A 49 7.05 0.52 -2.17
N VAL A 50 5.80 0.13 -1.94
CA VAL A 50 4.87 0.77 -1.00
C VAL A 50 4.40 -0.25 0.01
N LEU A 51 4.40 0.12 1.30
CA LEU A 51 4.01 -0.75 2.39
C LEU A 51 2.77 -0.20 3.09
N VAL A 52 1.80 -1.07 3.37
CA VAL A 52 0.65 -0.79 4.25
C VAL A 52 0.34 -1.98 5.16
N GLY A 53 -0.42 -1.75 6.22
CA GLY A 53 -1.04 -2.83 6.98
C GLY A 53 -2.35 -3.30 6.35
N VAL A 54 -2.77 -4.53 6.65
CA VAL A 54 -4.04 -5.09 6.15
C VAL A 54 -5.27 -4.26 6.55
N GLY A 55 -5.23 -3.55 7.68
CA GLY A 55 -6.31 -2.63 8.07
C GLY A 55 -6.62 -1.58 7.00
N THR A 56 -5.58 -1.04 6.34
CA THR A 56 -5.74 -0.11 5.21
C THR A 56 -6.34 -0.80 3.98
N VAL A 57 -5.98 -2.06 3.73
CA VAL A 57 -6.55 -2.83 2.61
C VAL A 57 -8.04 -3.04 2.83
N LEU A 58 -8.42 -3.46 4.03
CA LEU A 58 -9.81 -3.71 4.40
C LEU A 58 -10.66 -2.43 4.41
N SER A 59 -10.09 -1.30 4.83
CA SER A 59 -10.84 -0.03 4.94
C SER A 59 -10.95 0.72 3.62
N ASP A 60 -9.87 0.74 2.81
CA ASP A 60 -9.77 1.62 1.63
C ASP A 60 -9.72 0.88 0.29
N ASP A 61 -9.45 -0.42 0.31
CA ASP A 61 -9.21 -1.26 -0.87
C ASP A 61 -8.29 -0.56 -1.89
N PRO A 62 -7.08 -0.11 -1.50
CA PRO A 62 -6.28 0.79 -2.32
C PRO A 62 -5.64 0.06 -3.50
N LYS A 63 -5.48 0.77 -4.61
CA LYS A 63 -4.78 0.26 -5.82
C LYS A 63 -3.26 0.18 -5.67
N LEU A 64 -2.69 1.01 -4.78
CA LEU A 64 -1.25 1.08 -4.46
C LEU A 64 -0.30 1.08 -5.69
N HIS A 65 -0.64 1.82 -6.74
CA HIS A 65 0.16 1.94 -7.97
C HIS A 65 0.70 3.36 -8.18
N VAL A 66 1.62 3.50 -9.14
CA VAL A 66 2.01 4.78 -9.73
C VAL A 66 0.98 5.16 -10.78
N ASN A 67 0.19 6.22 -10.52
CA ASN A 67 -0.85 6.64 -11.45
C ASN A 67 -0.24 7.61 -12.50
N PRO A 68 -0.25 7.25 -13.79
CA PRO A 68 0.38 8.03 -14.85
C PRO A 68 -0.19 9.46 -14.97
N HIS A 69 -1.46 9.68 -14.59
CA HIS A 69 -2.06 11.02 -14.58
C HIS A 69 -1.34 11.99 -13.63
N HIS A 70 -0.68 11.48 -12.59
CA HIS A 70 0.03 12.29 -11.61
C HIS A 70 1.55 12.37 -11.85
N THR A 71 2.10 11.49 -12.69
CA THR A 71 3.55 11.27 -12.85
C THR A 71 4.05 11.48 -14.28
N GLY A 72 3.31 12.21 -15.11
CA GLY A 72 3.71 12.50 -16.49
C GLY A 72 3.77 11.25 -17.37
N GLY A 73 2.87 10.30 -17.16
CA GLY A 73 2.77 9.08 -17.99
C GLY A 73 3.55 7.87 -17.46
N SER A 74 4.25 7.98 -16.32
CA SER A 74 4.99 6.84 -15.79
C SER A 74 4.08 5.70 -15.32
N THR A 75 4.34 4.50 -15.83
CA THR A 75 3.67 3.23 -15.50
C THR A 75 4.60 2.26 -14.78
N LYS A 76 5.66 2.77 -14.15
CA LYS A 76 6.66 1.97 -13.44
C LYS A 76 5.98 0.97 -12.49
N PRO A 77 6.29 -0.34 -12.59
CA PRO A 77 5.81 -1.32 -11.63
C PRO A 77 6.23 -0.96 -10.20
N LEU A 78 5.32 -1.14 -9.25
CA LEU A 78 5.56 -0.85 -7.84
C LEU A 78 5.27 -2.10 -7.01
N THR A 79 6.27 -2.57 -6.26
CA THR A 79 6.07 -3.67 -5.31
C THR A 79 5.14 -3.22 -4.20
N ARG A 80 4.10 -4.01 -3.92
CA ARG A 80 3.12 -3.75 -2.87
C ARG A 80 3.37 -4.70 -1.71
N VAL A 81 3.76 -4.17 -0.56
CA VAL A 81 4.02 -4.96 0.64
C VAL A 81 2.86 -4.79 1.62
N ILE A 82 2.18 -5.88 1.94
CA ILE A 82 1.06 -5.90 2.89
C ILE A 82 1.48 -6.63 4.15
N LEU A 83 1.35 -5.98 5.30
CA LEU A 83 1.53 -6.61 6.60
C LEU A 83 0.18 -7.14 7.08
N ASP A 84 0.02 -8.45 7.05
CA ASP A 84 -1.23 -9.16 7.31
C ASP A 84 -1.00 -10.43 8.13
N SER A 85 -0.96 -10.26 9.45
CA SER A 85 -0.65 -11.34 10.39
C SER A 85 -1.52 -12.60 10.24
N SER A 86 -2.72 -12.47 9.67
CA SER A 86 -3.74 -13.53 9.65
C SER A 86 -4.36 -13.73 8.27
N LEU A 87 -3.66 -13.31 7.20
CA LEU A 87 -4.08 -13.47 5.79
C LEU A 87 -5.53 -13.02 5.51
N ARG A 88 -5.93 -11.85 6.04
CA ARG A 88 -7.27 -11.27 5.87
C ARG A 88 -7.44 -10.46 4.58
N THR A 89 -6.37 -10.24 3.83
CA THR A 89 -6.39 -9.52 2.55
C THR A 89 -7.39 -10.21 1.61
N PRO A 90 -8.39 -9.51 1.06
CA PRO A 90 -9.33 -10.13 0.13
C PRO A 90 -8.63 -10.52 -1.19
N PRO A 91 -8.80 -11.74 -1.72
CA PRO A 91 -8.25 -12.13 -3.02
C PRO A 91 -8.74 -11.23 -4.20
N GLY A 92 -9.88 -10.56 -4.03
CA GLY A 92 -10.42 -9.58 -4.97
C GLY A 92 -9.94 -8.14 -4.77
N ALA A 93 -8.96 -7.88 -3.90
CA ALA A 93 -8.49 -6.51 -3.60
C ALA A 93 -7.93 -5.83 -4.86
N ARG A 94 -8.27 -4.54 -5.05
CA ARG A 94 -7.85 -3.77 -6.24
C ARG A 94 -6.34 -3.63 -6.38
N LEU A 95 -5.58 -3.86 -5.31
CA LEU A 95 -4.13 -3.90 -5.38
C LEU A 95 -3.67 -4.96 -6.38
N PHE A 96 -4.33 -6.10 -6.55
CA PHE A 96 -3.90 -7.17 -7.47
C PHE A 96 -4.04 -6.82 -8.96
N SER A 97 -4.88 -5.83 -9.30
CA SER A 97 -5.18 -5.48 -10.70
C SER A 97 -4.13 -4.59 -11.38
N TYR A 98 -2.96 -4.37 -10.77
CA TYR A 98 -1.93 -3.45 -11.27
C TYR A 98 -0.55 -4.14 -11.41
N PRO A 99 0.29 -3.70 -12.36
CA PRO A 99 1.62 -4.28 -12.57
C PRO A 99 2.57 -4.14 -11.38
N GLY A 100 3.38 -5.17 -11.17
CA GLY A 100 4.40 -5.28 -10.13
C GLY A 100 4.13 -6.48 -9.21
N GLU A 101 5.06 -6.72 -8.30
CA GLU A 101 4.93 -7.79 -7.30
C GLU A 101 4.00 -7.36 -6.15
N VAL A 102 3.28 -8.32 -5.56
CA VAL A 102 2.58 -8.16 -4.29
C VAL A 102 3.23 -9.12 -3.30
N LEU A 103 3.68 -8.61 -2.16
CA LEU A 103 4.28 -9.40 -1.09
C LEU A 103 3.38 -9.28 0.14
N ILE A 104 2.87 -10.41 0.64
CA ILE A 104 2.07 -10.44 1.87
C ILE A 104 2.89 -11.14 2.95
N TYR A 105 3.19 -10.40 4.02
CA TYR A 105 3.86 -10.95 5.20
C TYR A 105 2.82 -11.29 6.26
N CYS A 106 2.83 -12.55 6.69
CA CYS A 106 1.95 -13.07 7.73
C CYS A 106 2.73 -13.61 8.94
N ALA A 107 2.02 -13.88 10.03
CA ALA A 107 2.61 -14.54 11.19
C ALA A 107 2.80 -16.04 10.91
N PRO A 108 3.78 -16.70 11.55
CA PRO A 108 3.90 -18.16 11.49
C PRO A 108 2.58 -18.83 11.89
N GLY A 109 2.12 -19.82 11.10
CA GLY A 109 0.88 -20.55 11.36
C GLY A 109 -0.40 -19.83 10.93
N ALA A 110 -0.32 -18.72 10.19
CA ALA A 110 -1.49 -18.17 9.52
C ALA A 110 -1.94 -19.13 8.40
N GLU A 111 -3.21 -19.54 8.42
CA GLU A 111 -3.76 -20.54 7.50
C GLU A 111 -5.03 -20.03 6.79
N GLY A 112 -5.50 -20.77 5.79
CA GLY A 112 -6.86 -20.65 5.24
C GLY A 112 -7.01 -19.79 3.98
N ALA A 113 -6.14 -18.79 3.74
CA ALA A 113 -6.26 -17.90 2.58
C ALA A 113 -5.01 -17.85 1.67
N GLU A 114 -3.93 -18.55 2.02
CA GLU A 114 -2.66 -18.48 1.28
C GLU A 114 -2.83 -18.87 -0.21
N GLU A 115 -3.50 -19.99 -0.48
CA GLU A 115 -3.65 -20.48 -1.85
C GLU A 115 -4.48 -19.53 -2.73
N GLU A 116 -5.56 -18.96 -2.18
CA GLU A 116 -6.40 -17.98 -2.88
C GLU A 116 -5.64 -16.69 -3.14
N LEU A 117 -4.82 -16.24 -2.19
CA LEU A 117 -3.97 -15.06 -2.33
C LEU A 117 -2.88 -15.26 -3.38
N ARG A 118 -2.22 -16.42 -3.40
CA ARG A 118 -1.26 -16.78 -4.46
C ARG A 118 -1.93 -16.83 -5.83
N ARG A 119 -3.14 -17.42 -5.92
CA ARG A 119 -3.95 -17.40 -7.16
C ARG A 119 -4.33 -15.98 -7.59
N ALA A 120 -4.54 -15.06 -6.66
CA ALA A 120 -4.82 -13.65 -6.93
C ALA A 120 -3.58 -12.83 -7.35
N GLY A 121 -2.37 -13.37 -7.14
CA GLY A 121 -1.11 -12.73 -7.55
C GLY A 121 -0.26 -12.18 -6.39
N ALA A 122 -0.42 -12.73 -5.18
CA ALA A 122 0.51 -12.55 -4.05
C ALA A 122 1.70 -13.53 -4.09
#